data_AF-A0A6G6WAK1-F1
#
_entry.id   AF-A0A6G6WAK1-F1
#
_cell.length_a   1.000
_cell.length_b   1.000
_cell.length_c   1.000
_cell.angle_alpha   90.00
_cell.angle_beta   90.00
_cell.angle_gamma   90.00
#
_symmetry.space_group_name_H-M   'P 1'
#
loop_
_entity.id
_entity.type
_entity.pdbx_description
1 polymer ?
#
loop_
_entity_poly.entity_id
_entity_poly.type
_entity_poly.pdbx_seq_one_letter_code
_entity_poly.pdbx_strand_id
1 'polypeptide(L)'
;MTMKGMDIEAGRQSAQTIQQGSQELEQLTNTLTQSLESFQWIGPDADRTRQSWQSEHRTALTNISQALQEFSTLINNQAQEQEQVSS
;
A
#
# COMPACT_ATOMS: atom_id res chain seq x y z
N MET A 1 16.65 26.58 -19.53
CA MET A 1 15.22 26.86 -19.24
C MET A 1 14.71 25.71 -18.41
N THR A 2 14.33 25.96 -17.17
CA THR A 2 13.81 24.95 -16.24
C THR A 2 12.43 24.51 -16.72
N MET A 3 12.30 23.32 -17.30
CA MET A 3 11.00 22.67 -17.39
C MET A 3 10.52 22.46 -15.95
N LYS A 4 9.51 23.23 -15.54
CA LYS A 4 8.82 23.07 -14.26
C LYS A 4 7.52 22.33 -14.57
N GLY A 5 7.42 21.07 -14.18
CA GLY A 5 6.26 20.22 -14.45
C GLY A 5 6.62 18.75 -14.23
N MET A 6 5.61 17.90 -14.03
CA MET A 6 5.82 16.46 -13.97
C MET A 6 6.00 15.89 -15.38
N ASP A 7 6.90 14.92 -15.53
CA ASP A 7 6.88 14.00 -16.67
C ASP A 7 5.63 13.11 -16.53
N ILE A 8 4.63 13.36 -17.38
CA ILE A 8 3.30 12.74 -17.29
C ILE A 8 3.40 11.21 -17.43
N GLU A 9 4.24 10.72 -18.34
CA GLU A 9 4.39 9.28 -18.58
C GLU A 9 5.09 8.62 -17.40
N ALA A 10 6.20 9.18 -16.93
CA ALA A 10 6.91 8.68 -15.76
C ALA A 10 6.03 8.73 -14.49
N GLY A 11 5.22 9.78 -14.34
CA GLY A 11 4.25 9.93 -13.24
C GLY A 11 3.20 8.82 -13.26
N ARG A 12 2.57 8.57 -14.43
CA ARG A 12 1.59 7.47 -14.59
C ARG A 12 2.21 6.11 -14.31
N GLN A 13 3.43 5.86 -14.78
CA GLN A 13 4.14 4.60 -14.53
C GLN A 13 4.48 4.42 -13.03
N SER A 14 4.90 5.49 -12.36
CA SER A 14 5.15 5.48 -10.92
C SER A 14 3.88 5.20 -10.13
N ALA A 15 2.77 5.87 -10.48
CA ALA A 15 1.48 5.64 -9.84
C ALA A 15 1.01 4.18 -9.99
N GLN A 16 1.15 3.59 -11.18
CA GLN A 16 0.82 2.19 -11.41
C GLN A 16 1.67 1.25 -10.55
N THR A 17 2.97 1.52 -10.44
CA THR A 17 3.90 0.71 -9.63
C THR A 17 3.54 0.77 -8.15
N ILE A 18 3.23 1.96 -7.63
CA ILE A 18 2.81 2.17 -6.23
C ILE A 18 1.47 1.47 -5.98
N GLN A 19 0.53 1.58 -6.91
CA GLN A 19 -0.76 0.90 -6.81
C GLN A 19 -0.58 -0.62 -6.74
N GLN A 20 0.26 -1.19 -7.60
CA GLN A 20 0.54 -2.63 -7.57
C GLN A 20 1.21 -3.06 -6.26
N GLY A 21 2.21 -2.31 -5.78
CA GLY A 21 2.86 -2.58 -4.49
C GLY A 21 1.90 -2.53 -3.31
N SER A 22 0.89 -1.65 -3.34
CA SER A 22 -0.14 -1.58 -2.29
C SER A 22 -0.99 -2.87 -2.22
N GLN A 23 -1.31 -3.46 -3.37
CA GLN A 23 -2.09 -4.70 -3.48
C GLN A 23 -1.24 -5.90 -3.07
N GLU A 24 0.02 -5.93 -3.47
CA GLU A 24 0.97 -6.97 -3.05
C GLU A 24 1.16 -6.96 -1.52
N LEU A 25 1.24 -5.77 -0.90
CA LEU A 25 1.32 -5.63 0.55
C LEU A 25 0.06 -6.16 1.27
N GLU A 26 -1.12 -5.91 0.69
CA GLU A 26 -2.39 -6.44 1.22
C GLU A 26 -2.42 -7.98 1.15
N GLN A 27 -2.03 -8.55 0.01
CA GLN A 27 -1.94 -10.01 -0.17
C GLN A 27 -0.92 -10.64 0.79
N LEU A 28 0.24 -10.00 0.96
CA LEU A 28 1.26 -10.45 1.92
C LEU A 28 0.72 -10.42 3.35
N THR A 29 0.01 -9.36 3.74
CA THR A 29 -0.61 -9.24 5.07
C THR A 29 -1.58 -10.39 5.35
N ASN A 30 -2.39 -10.76 4.35
CA ASN A 30 -3.30 -11.90 4.43
C ASN A 30 -2.54 -13.24 4.55
N THR A 31 -1.46 -13.41 3.77
CA THR A 31 -0.62 -14.61 3.79
C THR A 31 0.05 -14.80 5.16
N LEU A 32 0.60 -13.73 5.73
CA LEU A 32 1.21 -13.75 7.06
C LEU A 32 0.20 -14.09 8.16
N THR A 33 -1.02 -13.54 8.05
CA THR A 33 -2.12 -13.85 8.97
C THR A 33 -2.49 -15.34 8.91
N GLN A 34 -2.68 -15.88 7.70
CA GLN A 34 -3.00 -17.31 7.52
C GLN A 34 -1.87 -18.21 8.03
N SER A 35 -0.61 -17.83 7.80
CA SER A 35 0.55 -18.56 8.32
C SER A 35 0.51 -18.64 9.85
N LEU A 36 0.22 -17.52 10.54
CA LEU A 36 0.07 -17.47 12.00
C LEU A 36 -1.09 -18.35 12.51
N GLU A 37 -2.15 -18.51 11.72
CA GLU A 37 -3.33 -19.31 12.06
C GLU A 37 -3.22 -20.79 11.65
N SER A 38 -2.20 -21.16 10.85
CA SER A 38 -2.10 -22.47 10.20
C SER A 38 -1.66 -23.63 11.10
N PHE A 39 -1.13 -23.34 12.29
CA PHE A 39 -0.59 -24.35 13.20
C PHE A 39 -1.29 -24.32 14.56
N GLN A 40 -1.33 -25.50 15.22
CA GLN A 40 -1.93 -25.62 16.54
C GLN A 40 -1.05 -24.96 17.60
N TRP A 41 -1.52 -23.83 18.12
CA TRP A 41 -0.88 -23.13 19.23
C TRP A 41 -1.93 -22.54 20.15
N ILE A 42 -1.98 -23.04 21.39
CA ILE A 42 -3.02 -22.76 22.38
C ILE A 42 -2.35 -22.29 23.66
N GLY A 43 -2.97 -21.32 24.34
CA GLY A 43 -2.55 -20.81 25.64
C GLY A 43 -2.38 -19.29 25.63
N PRO A 44 -2.10 -18.69 26.80
CA PRO A 44 -2.08 -17.24 26.98
C PRO A 44 -1.08 -16.50 26.06
N ASP A 45 0.05 -17.14 25.75
CA ASP A 45 1.06 -16.56 24.85
C ASP A 45 0.57 -16.55 23.40
N ALA A 46 -0.12 -17.61 22.98
CA ALA A 46 -0.72 -17.69 21.65
C ALA A 46 -1.77 -16.59 21.47
N ASP A 47 -2.60 -16.36 22.50
CA ASP A 47 -3.60 -15.31 22.50
C ASP A 47 -2.96 -13.92 22.45
N ARG A 48 -1.91 -13.68 23.25
CA ARG A 48 -1.17 -12.41 23.25
C ARG A 48 -0.53 -12.11 21.90
N THR A 49 0.11 -13.10 21.28
CA THR A 49 0.75 -12.92 19.97
C THR A 49 -0.28 -12.67 18.88
N ARG A 50 -1.40 -13.39 18.85
CA ARG A 50 -2.49 -13.12 17.89
C ARG A 50 -3.10 -11.74 18.12
N GLN A 51 -3.27 -11.33 19.38
CA GLN A 51 -3.76 -10.00 19.70
C GLN A 51 -2.82 -8.91 19.17
N SER A 52 -1.52 -8.98 19.48
CA SER A 52 -0.53 -8.00 19.01
C SER A 52 -0.43 -7.97 17.48
N TRP A 53 -0.46 -9.14 16.81
CA TRP A 53 -0.53 -9.21 15.35
C TRP A 53 -1.73 -8.44 14.80
N GLN A 54 -2.92 -8.67 15.35
CA GLN A 54 -4.15 -8.06 14.87
C GLN A 54 -4.23 -6.56 15.19
N SER A 55 -3.77 -6.12 16.37
CA SER A 55 -3.91 -4.73 16.81
C SER A 55 -2.80 -3.80 16.32
N GLU A 56 -1.59 -4.32 16.12
CA GLU A 56 -0.42 -3.51 15.78
C GLU A 56 0.00 -3.75 14.33
N HIS A 57 0.42 -4.98 14.03
CA HIS A 57 1.09 -5.28 12.76
C HIS A 57 0.13 -5.25 11.58
N ARG A 58 -0.99 -5.96 11.67
CA ARG A 58 -2.01 -5.97 10.61
C ARG A 58 -2.57 -4.58 10.38
N THR A 59 -2.92 -3.85 11.45
CA THR A 59 -3.41 -2.47 11.35
C THR A 59 -2.39 -1.55 10.67
N ALA A 60 -1.12 -1.61 11.06
CA ALA A 60 -0.07 -0.81 10.42
C ALA A 60 0.09 -1.14 8.93
N LEU A 61 0.10 -2.43 8.56
CA LEU A 61 0.23 -2.87 7.18
C LEU A 61 -0.98 -2.43 6.33
N THR A 62 -2.20 -2.56 6.86
CA THR A 62 -3.42 -2.07 6.21
C THR A 62 -3.37 -0.55 6.01
N ASN A 63 -2.95 0.21 7.02
CA ASN A 63 -2.82 1.66 6.91
C ASN A 63 -1.79 2.08 5.85
N ILE A 64 -0.66 1.36 5.77
CA ILE A 64 0.37 1.62 4.75
C ILE A 64 -0.17 1.29 3.35
N SER A 65 -0.85 0.15 3.18
CA SER A 65 -1.45 -0.21 1.88
C SER A 65 -2.43 0.87 1.42
N GLN A 66 -3.32 1.33 2.31
CA GLN A 66 -4.24 2.42 2.00
C GLN A 66 -3.52 3.73 1.64
N ALA A 67 -2.50 4.12 2.41
CA ALA A 67 -1.72 5.33 2.13
C ALA A 67 -1.03 5.27 0.76
N LEU A 68 -0.54 4.09 0.35
CA LEU A 68 0.03 3.89 -0.99
C LEU A 68 -1.03 4.01 -2.10
N GLN A 69 -2.25 3.49 -1.89
CA GLN A 69 -3.36 3.65 -2.84
C GLN A 69 -3.81 5.11 -2.98
N GLU A 70 -3.86 5.84 -1.88
CA GLU A 70 -4.18 7.27 -1.90
C GLU A 70 -3.08 8.07 -2.63
N PHE A 71 -1.82 7.72 -2.38
CA PHE A 71 -0.68 8.36 -3.02
C PHE A 71 -0.59 8.07 -4.53
N SER A 72 -0.85 6.84 -4.97
CA SER A 72 -0.92 6.50 -6.40
C SER A 72 -2.03 7.31 -7.11
N THR A 73 -3.18 7.46 -6.45
CA THR A 73 -4.31 8.25 -6.94
C THR A 73 -3.93 9.73 -7.08
N LEU A 74 -3.25 10.28 -6.08
CA LEU A 74 -2.76 11.66 -6.10
C LEU A 74 -1.83 11.91 -7.30
N ILE A 75 -0.86 11.04 -7.54
CA ILE A 75 0.08 11.18 -8.68
C ILE A 75 -0.67 11.12 -10.01
N ASN A 76 -1.62 10.19 -10.16
CA ASN A 76 -2.43 10.10 -11.38
C ASN A 76 -3.25 11.38 -11.63
N ASN A 77 -3.86 11.95 -10.58
CA ASN A 77 -4.60 13.20 -10.69
C ASN A 77 -3.69 14.35 -11.12
N GLN A 78 -2.51 14.47 -10.51
CA GLN A 78 -1.50 15.48 -10.91
C GLN A 78 -1.05 15.30 -12.36
N ALA A 79 -0.94 14.05 -12.84
CA ALA A 79 -0.57 13.75 -14.23
C ALA A 79 -1.65 14.21 -15.21
N GLN A 80 -2.91 13.97 -14.85
CA GLN A 80 -4.06 14.41 -15.62
C GLN A 80 -4.18 15.95 -15.65
N GLU A 81 -3.99 16.62 -14.52
CA GLU A 81 -3.98 18.09 -14.45
C GLU A 81 -2.85 18.68 -15.30
N GLN A 82 -1.65 18.10 -15.25
CA GLN A 82 -0.51 18.53 -16.06
C GLN A 82 -0.79 18.35 -17.57
N GLU A 83 -1.40 17.22 -17.96
CA GLU A 83 -1.81 16.96 -19.34
C GLU A 83 -2.79 18.03 -19.83
N GLN A 84 -3.79 18.39 -19.04
CA GLN A 84 -4.78 19.41 -19.39
C GLN A 84 -4.17 20.82 -19.54
N VAL A 85 -3.23 21.19 -18.68
CA VAL A 85 -2.60 22.53 -18.69
C VAL A 85 -1.51 22.65 -19.75
N SER A 86 -0.90 21.53 -20.15
CA SER A 86 0.21 21.50 -21.14
C SER A 86 -0.27 21.20 -22.57
N SER A 87 -1.58 20.96 -22.75
CA SER A 87 -2.24 20.75 -24.04
C SER A 87 -2.52 22.06 -24.78
#